data_AF-A0A644ZTG8-F1
#
_entry.id   AF-A0A644ZTG8-F1
#
_cell.length_a   1.000
_cell.length_b   1.000
_cell.length_c   1.000
_cell.angle_alpha   90.00
_cell.angle_beta   90.00
_cell.angle_gamma   90.00
#
_symmetry.space_group_name_H-M   'P 1'
#
loop_
_entity.id
_entity.type
_entity.pdbx_description
1 polymer ?
#
loop_
_entity_poly.entity_id
_entity_poly.type
_entity_poly.pdbx_seq_one_letter_code
_entity_poly.pdbx_strand_id
1 'polypeptide(L)'
;MMENYRVSLAEKIIPATDLSEQISTTTKEASGTGNMKFMMNGALTIATLDGANIEIKDEVKEENIVIFGLTANEVLDYHNNGGYSSWDIYNSDNRIKRIIDNLVDGTYSYDREKFRAIYDSLLKYNDEFFVLKDFDSYIRAQEIVNELYGNKLNWQRICGVNIAHSGIFSSDRTIKEYATGIWGSDVLYKNL
;
A
#
# COMPACT_ATOMS: atom_id res chain seq x y z
N MET A 1 -1.33 15.30 11.00
CA MET A 1 -1.59 13.95 11.56
C MET A 1 -2.88 14.04 12.36
N MET A 2 -3.83 13.14 12.15
CA MET A 2 -5.05 13.11 12.98
C MET A 2 -4.80 12.18 14.17
N GLU A 3 -5.00 12.70 15.38
CA GLU A 3 -4.83 11.91 16.61
C GLU A 3 -6.00 10.93 16.79
N ASN A 4 -5.70 9.77 17.41
CA ASN A 4 -6.71 8.77 17.80
C ASN A 4 -7.57 8.25 16.65
N TYR A 5 -6.92 7.74 15.58
CA TYR A 5 -7.61 7.09 14.46
C TYR A 5 -8.49 5.93 14.94
N ARG A 6 -9.77 5.96 14.52
CA ARG A 6 -10.83 5.01 14.90
C ARG A 6 -11.93 5.01 13.84
N VAL A 7 -12.91 4.11 13.96
CA VAL A 7 -13.98 3.93 12.97
C VAL A 7 -14.68 5.24 12.58
N SER A 8 -15.16 6.04 13.55
CA SER A 8 -15.86 7.30 13.26
C SER A 8 -14.99 8.33 12.52
N LEU A 9 -13.66 8.20 12.60
CA LEU A 9 -12.75 9.04 11.84
C LEU A 9 -12.53 8.48 10.43
N ALA A 10 -12.39 7.16 10.32
CA ALA A 10 -12.30 6.46 9.04
C ALA A 10 -13.52 6.75 8.15
N GLU A 11 -14.73 6.78 8.71
CA GLU A 11 -15.98 7.15 8.02
C GLU A 11 -15.95 8.55 7.38
N LYS A 12 -15.08 9.45 7.85
CA LYS A 12 -14.88 10.77 7.27
C LYS A 12 -13.72 10.82 6.29
N ILE A 13 -12.63 10.12 6.60
CA ILE A 13 -11.41 10.11 5.79
C ILE A 13 -11.63 9.35 4.49
N ILE A 14 -12.21 8.15 4.56
CA ILE A 14 -12.31 7.24 3.42
C ILE A 14 -13.09 7.86 2.25
N PRO A 15 -14.28 8.45 2.45
CA PRO A 15 -15.03 9.06 1.34
C PRO A 15 -14.40 10.34 0.77
N ALA A 16 -13.43 10.93 1.48
CA ALA A 16 -12.78 12.18 1.10
C ALA A 16 -11.38 11.96 0.50
N THR A 17 -10.97 10.72 0.27
CA THR A 17 -9.61 10.37 -0.14
C THR A 17 -9.54 10.19 -1.65
N ASP A 18 -8.62 10.93 -2.29
CA ASP A 18 -8.33 10.77 -3.73
C ASP A 18 -7.39 9.57 -3.98
N LEU A 19 -6.33 9.45 -3.19
CA LEU A 19 -5.28 8.43 -3.33
C LEU A 19 -5.18 7.56 -2.09
N SER A 20 -5.28 6.25 -2.28
CA SER A 20 -5.18 5.24 -1.24
C SER A 20 -3.81 4.58 -1.23
N GLU A 21 -3.01 4.87 -0.20
CA GLU A 21 -1.66 4.34 0.01
C GLU A 21 -1.71 2.93 0.62
N GLN A 22 -1.36 1.90 -0.16
CA GLN A 22 -1.32 0.49 0.26
C GLN A 22 0.09 -0.06 0.06
N ILE A 23 1.02 0.51 0.83
CA ILE A 23 2.48 0.45 0.57
C ILE A 23 3.23 -0.53 1.49
N SER A 24 2.55 -1.55 1.99
CA SER A 24 3.18 -2.60 2.80
C SER A 24 4.26 -3.31 1.99
N THR A 25 5.34 -3.74 2.64
CA THR A 25 6.34 -4.58 1.97
C THR A 25 5.68 -5.85 1.46
N THR A 26 5.91 -6.21 0.20
CA THR A 26 5.35 -7.43 -0.37
C THR A 26 5.73 -8.66 0.46
N THR A 27 4.82 -9.63 0.57
CA THR A 27 4.85 -10.80 1.47
C THR A 27 4.47 -10.55 2.93
N LYS A 28 4.12 -9.32 3.32
CA LYS A 28 3.77 -8.97 4.71
C LYS A 28 2.29 -8.70 4.92
N GLU A 29 1.53 -8.40 3.87
CA GLU A 29 0.10 -8.15 3.96
C GLU A 29 -0.71 -9.34 3.43
N ALA A 30 -1.42 -10.01 4.33
CA ALA A 30 -2.24 -11.16 3.93
C ALA A 30 -3.48 -10.76 3.10
N SER A 31 -4.04 -9.57 3.33
CA SER A 31 -5.24 -9.09 2.62
C SER A 31 -5.35 -7.57 2.67
N GLY A 32 -5.79 -7.02 3.81
CA GLY A 32 -6.15 -5.62 3.95
C GLY A 32 -7.64 -5.40 3.67
N THR A 33 -8.32 -4.64 4.53
CA THR A 33 -9.73 -4.22 4.30
C THR A 33 -9.87 -2.70 4.15
N GLY A 34 -8.78 -1.95 4.40
CA GLY A 34 -8.73 -0.51 4.19
C GLY A 34 -8.78 -0.19 2.69
N ASN A 35 -7.91 -0.84 1.92
CA ASN A 35 -7.88 -0.80 0.45
C ASN A 35 -9.27 -1.01 -0.19
N MET A 36 -10.02 -2.02 0.26
CA MET A 36 -11.38 -2.31 -0.24
C MET A 36 -12.35 -1.15 0.02
N LYS A 37 -12.29 -0.53 1.21
CA LYS A 37 -13.15 0.62 1.56
C LYS A 37 -12.81 1.84 0.71
N PHE A 38 -11.53 2.10 0.47
CA PHE A 38 -11.07 3.20 -0.37
C PHE A 38 -11.47 3.00 -1.84
N MET A 39 -11.27 1.81 -2.39
CA MET A 39 -11.71 1.43 -3.74
C MET A 39 -13.22 1.68 -3.91
N MET A 40 -14.03 1.21 -2.94
CA MET A 40 -15.49 1.38 -2.95
C MET A 40 -15.94 2.85 -2.87
N ASN A 41 -15.08 3.74 -2.36
CA ASN A 41 -15.33 5.18 -2.29
C ASN A 41 -14.63 5.96 -3.43
N GLY A 42 -14.05 5.27 -4.42
CA GLY A 42 -13.49 5.89 -5.62
C GLY A 42 -12.09 6.45 -5.47
N ALA A 43 -11.35 6.10 -4.41
CA ALA A 43 -9.94 6.44 -4.32
C ALA A 43 -9.13 5.55 -5.28
N LEU A 44 -8.20 6.14 -6.02
CA LEU A 44 -7.19 5.38 -6.77
C LEU A 44 -6.24 4.71 -5.77
N THR A 45 -5.93 3.43 -5.97
CA THR A 45 -4.92 2.74 -5.17
C THR A 45 -3.53 2.90 -5.76
N ILE A 46 -2.57 3.29 -4.92
CA ILE A 46 -1.12 3.12 -5.16
C ILE A 46 -0.62 2.03 -4.22
N ALA A 47 -0.04 0.97 -4.77
CA ALA A 47 0.19 -0.25 -4.00
C ALA A 47 1.44 -1.01 -4.40
N THR A 48 1.99 -1.76 -3.45
CA THR A 48 2.82 -2.93 -3.74
C THR A 48 1.92 -4.11 -4.13
N LEU A 49 2.45 -5.06 -4.91
CA LEU A 49 1.67 -6.19 -5.41
C LEU A 49 1.59 -7.33 -4.36
N ASP A 50 0.84 -7.09 -3.29
CA ASP A 50 0.64 -8.03 -2.17
C ASP A 50 -0.82 -8.11 -1.72
N GLY A 51 -1.18 -9.19 -1.01
CA GLY A 51 -2.50 -9.35 -0.38
C GLY A 51 -3.67 -9.07 -1.31
N ALA A 52 -4.66 -8.30 -0.84
CA ALA A 52 -5.85 -7.97 -1.61
C ALA A 52 -5.58 -6.93 -2.72
N ASN A 53 -4.39 -6.32 -2.80
CA ASN A 53 -4.05 -5.44 -3.92
C ASN A 53 -3.95 -6.22 -5.25
N ILE A 54 -3.60 -7.51 -5.18
CA ILE A 54 -3.66 -8.43 -6.33
C ILE A 54 -5.10 -8.60 -6.81
N GLU A 55 -6.03 -8.87 -5.90
CA GLU A 55 -7.45 -9.01 -6.22
C GLU A 55 -8.02 -7.70 -6.78
N ILE A 56 -7.68 -6.54 -6.18
CA ILE A 56 -8.12 -5.23 -6.68
C ILE A 56 -7.62 -5.01 -8.11
N LYS A 57 -6.32 -5.26 -8.37
CA LYS A 57 -5.74 -5.15 -9.71
C LYS A 57 -6.44 -6.05 -10.71
N ASP A 58 -6.76 -7.29 -10.33
CA ASP A 58 -7.42 -8.24 -11.23
C ASP A 58 -8.85 -7.79 -11.59
N GLU A 59 -9.54 -7.13 -10.66
CA GLU A 59 -10.88 -6.56 -10.88
C GLU A 59 -10.84 -5.29 -11.72
N VAL A 60 -9.99 -4.33 -11.38
CA VAL A 60 -9.98 -3.00 -12.04
C VAL A 60 -9.08 -2.92 -13.26
N LYS A 61 -8.19 -3.90 -13.46
CA LYS A 61 -7.13 -3.92 -14.48
C LYS A 61 -6.03 -2.86 -14.25
N GLU A 62 -4.86 -3.12 -14.84
CA GLU A 62 -3.62 -2.36 -14.61
C GLU A 62 -3.78 -0.85 -14.88
N GLU A 63 -4.65 -0.45 -15.80
CA GLU A 63 -4.85 0.94 -16.15
C GLU A 63 -5.66 1.75 -15.11
N ASN A 64 -6.18 1.11 -14.06
CA ASN A 64 -7.01 1.74 -13.02
C ASN A 64 -6.46 1.54 -11.59
N ILE A 65 -5.21 1.09 -11.46
CA ILE A 65 -4.43 0.98 -10.22
C ILE A 65 -2.96 1.34 -10.52
N VAL A 66 -2.21 1.88 -9.56
CA VAL A 66 -0.78 2.15 -9.73
C VAL A 66 0.02 1.18 -8.87
N ILE A 67 0.79 0.29 -9.51
CA ILE A 67 1.62 -0.70 -8.82
C ILE A 67 3.10 -0.29 -8.84
N PHE A 68 3.79 -0.50 -7.73
CA PHE A 68 5.23 -0.27 -7.60
C PHE A 68 5.90 -1.28 -6.67
N GLY A 69 7.21 -1.15 -6.52
CA GLY A 69 8.00 -1.90 -5.56
C GLY A 69 8.46 -3.28 -6.05
N LEU A 70 9.15 -3.97 -5.16
CA LEU A 70 9.60 -5.34 -5.35
C LEU A 70 8.43 -6.32 -5.51
N THR A 71 8.66 -7.37 -6.29
CA THR A 71 7.77 -8.53 -6.35
C THR A 71 8.00 -9.47 -5.16
N ALA A 72 7.01 -10.32 -4.85
CA ALA A 72 7.14 -11.34 -3.81
C ALA A 72 8.35 -12.25 -4.01
N ASN A 73 8.64 -12.60 -5.27
CA ASN A 73 9.78 -13.44 -5.62
C ASN A 73 11.11 -12.73 -5.34
N GLU A 74 11.22 -11.43 -5.64
CA GLU A 74 12.43 -10.66 -5.34
C GLU A 74 12.64 -10.50 -3.83
N VAL A 75 11.58 -10.22 -3.07
CA VAL A 75 11.66 -10.15 -1.60
C VAL A 75 12.13 -11.48 -1.00
N LEU A 76 11.55 -12.60 -1.46
CA LEU A 76 11.96 -13.94 -1.01
C LEU A 76 13.40 -14.26 -1.41
N ASP A 77 13.84 -13.85 -2.60
CA ASP A 77 15.21 -14.03 -3.07
C ASP A 77 16.21 -13.30 -2.16
N TYR A 78 15.96 -12.03 -1.82
CA TYR A 78 16.80 -11.28 -0.90
C TYR A 78 16.84 -11.90 0.51
N HIS A 79 15.71 -12.42 0.99
CA HIS A 79 15.68 -13.10 2.29
C HIS A 79 16.44 -14.43 2.30
N ASN A 80 16.37 -15.21 1.21
CA ASN A 80 16.97 -16.53 1.14
C ASN A 80 18.47 -16.48 0.76
N ASN A 81 18.83 -15.58 -0.15
CA ASN A 81 20.14 -15.54 -0.80
C ASN A 81 20.97 -14.32 -0.39
N GLY A 82 20.39 -13.35 0.33
CA GLY A 82 21.05 -12.10 0.66
C GLY A 82 21.17 -11.18 -0.56
N GLY A 83 22.22 -10.35 -0.60
CA GLY A 83 22.46 -9.43 -1.73
C GLY A 83 21.78 -8.07 -1.60
N TYR A 84 21.10 -7.80 -0.49
CA TYR A 84 20.60 -6.47 -0.13
C TYR A 84 21.48 -5.80 0.94
N SER A 85 21.92 -4.58 0.65
CA SER A 85 22.66 -3.70 1.57
C SER A 85 22.04 -2.31 1.53
N SER A 86 21.45 -1.89 2.64
CA SER A 86 20.86 -0.55 2.76
C SER A 86 21.93 0.56 2.71
N TRP A 87 23.16 0.24 3.12
CA TRP A 87 24.33 1.11 2.97
C TRP A 87 24.71 1.36 1.50
N ASP A 88 24.56 0.36 0.63
CA ASP A 88 24.88 0.52 -0.79
C ASP A 88 23.89 1.48 -1.45
N ILE A 89 22.61 1.39 -1.08
CA ILE A 89 21.58 2.34 -1.52
C ILE A 89 21.86 3.74 -0.97
N TYR A 90 22.11 3.85 0.33
CA TYR A 90 22.43 5.13 0.98
C TYR A 90 23.65 5.83 0.34
N ASN A 91 24.67 5.07 -0.07
CA ASN A 91 25.87 5.64 -0.68
C ASN A 91 25.72 5.95 -2.17
N SER A 92 24.75 5.33 -2.86
CA SER A 92 24.54 5.51 -4.31
C SER A 92 23.46 6.54 -4.67
N ASP A 93 22.45 6.75 -3.81
CA ASP A 93 21.39 7.74 -4.03
C ASP A 93 21.52 8.94 -3.08
N ASN A 94 21.90 10.10 -3.64
CA ASN A 94 22.03 11.35 -2.89
C ASN A 94 20.73 11.83 -2.24
N ARG A 95 19.56 11.47 -2.79
CA ARG A 95 18.25 11.81 -2.22
C ARG A 95 18.06 11.05 -0.90
N ILE A 96 18.32 9.74 -0.92
CA ILE A 96 18.23 8.86 0.26
C ILE A 96 19.26 9.30 1.29
N LYS A 97 20.52 9.51 0.88
CA LYS A 97 21.58 10.01 1.76
C LYS A 97 21.14 11.23 2.56
N ARG A 98 20.65 12.26 1.85
CA ARG A 98 20.17 13.49 2.47
C ARG A 98 19.00 13.26 3.41
N ILE A 99 17.99 12.47 3.01
CA ILE A 99 16.80 12.20 3.84
C ILE A 99 17.20 11.49 5.14
N ILE A 100 18.09 10.49 5.04
CA ILE A 100 18.55 9.72 6.21
C ILE A 100 19.44 10.56 7.13
N ASP A 101 20.35 11.37 6.58
CA ASP A 101 21.20 12.27 7.37
C ASP A 101 20.36 13.31 8.13
N ASN A 102 19.30 13.84 7.50
CA ASN A 102 18.38 14.80 8.11
C ASN A 102 17.66 14.24 9.37
N LEU A 103 17.55 12.92 9.52
CA LEU A 103 16.97 12.30 10.70
C LEU A 103 17.83 12.51 11.95
N VAL A 104 19.14 12.70 11.81
CA VAL A 104 20.11 12.70 12.92
C VAL A 104 21.05 13.91 12.94
N ASP A 105 21.02 14.79 11.93
CA ASP A 105 21.88 15.97 11.85
C ASP A 105 21.33 17.21 12.59
N GLY A 106 20.06 17.16 12.99
CA GLY A 106 19.37 18.27 13.67
C GLY A 106 18.35 19.01 12.80
N THR A 107 18.17 18.62 11.52
CA THR A 107 17.26 19.27 10.57
C THR A 107 15.80 19.24 11.04
N TYR A 108 15.31 18.09 11.51
CA TYR A 108 13.92 17.96 11.97
C TYR A 108 13.73 18.18 13.48
N SER A 109 14.79 18.08 14.28
CA SER A 109 14.73 18.29 15.73
C SER A 109 16.11 18.59 16.31
N TYR A 110 16.19 19.50 17.29
CA TYR A 110 17.44 19.76 18.03
C TYR A 110 17.95 18.52 18.79
N ASP A 111 17.04 17.64 19.21
CA ASP A 111 17.39 16.35 19.78
C ASP A 111 17.70 15.36 18.64
N ARG A 112 18.99 15.13 18.42
CA ARG A 112 19.50 14.23 17.37
C ARG A 112 19.22 12.76 17.63
N GLU A 113 18.81 12.38 18.83
CA GLU A 113 18.45 11.00 19.16
C GLU A 113 16.96 10.70 18.92
N LYS A 114 16.14 11.74 18.73
CA LYS A 114 14.67 11.62 18.57
C LYS A 114 14.26 10.64 17.47
N PHE A 115 14.98 10.61 16.35
CA PHE A 115 14.70 9.72 15.22
C PHE A 115 15.76 8.63 15.03
N ARG A 116 16.66 8.44 16.02
CA ARG A 116 17.73 7.45 15.94
C ARG A 116 17.21 6.04 15.69
N ALA A 117 16.08 5.67 16.29
CA ALA A 117 15.48 4.36 16.10
C ALA A 117 15.12 4.09 14.63
N ILE A 118 14.62 5.10 13.89
CA ILE A 118 14.31 4.99 12.47
C ILE A 118 15.59 4.90 11.65
N TYR A 119 16.57 5.77 11.93
CA TYR A 119 17.89 5.73 11.29
C TYR A 119 18.55 4.35 11.44
N ASP A 120 18.57 3.81 12.66
CA ASP A 120 19.16 2.50 12.95
C ASP A 120 18.37 1.38 12.26
N SER A 121 17.04 1.43 12.24
CA SER A 121 16.20 0.48 11.49
C SER A 121 16.58 0.42 10.01
N LEU A 122 16.81 1.59 9.39
CA LEU A 122 17.08 1.68 7.95
C LEU A 122 18.55 1.34 7.63
N LEU A 123 19.53 1.78 8.41
CA LEU A 123 20.94 1.57 8.07
C LEU A 123 21.65 0.52 8.91
N LYS A 124 21.48 0.55 10.23
CA LYS A 124 22.21 -0.33 11.14
C LYS A 124 21.67 -1.77 11.11
N TYR A 125 20.36 -1.92 10.99
CA TYR A 125 19.66 -3.21 10.91
C TYR A 125 19.28 -3.60 9.49
N ASN A 126 19.92 -2.97 8.50
CA ASN A 126 19.83 -3.30 7.08
C ASN A 126 18.40 -3.26 6.49
N ASP A 127 17.55 -2.35 6.97
CA ASP A 127 16.23 -2.07 6.37
C ASP A 127 15.41 -3.34 6.08
N GLU A 128 14.98 -4.02 7.14
CA GLU A 128 14.24 -5.29 7.08
C GLU A 128 13.04 -5.28 6.10
N PHE A 129 12.44 -4.11 5.91
CA PHE A 129 11.21 -3.91 5.14
C PHE A 129 11.45 -3.33 3.74
N PHE A 130 12.70 -3.27 3.27
CA PHE A 130 13.06 -2.81 1.93
C PHE A 130 12.57 -1.38 1.61
N VAL A 131 12.39 -0.53 2.63
CA VAL A 131 11.94 0.85 2.48
C VAL A 131 12.84 1.64 1.54
N LEU A 132 14.16 1.50 1.67
CA LEU A 132 15.12 2.21 0.82
C LEU A 132 15.18 1.62 -0.59
N LYS A 133 14.92 0.31 -0.72
CA LYS A 133 14.91 -0.39 -2.00
C LYS A 133 13.70 -0.01 -2.85
N ASP A 134 12.53 0.12 -2.23
CA ASP A 134 11.30 0.52 -2.91
C ASP A 134 11.17 2.02 -3.16
N PHE A 135 11.94 2.85 -2.43
CA PHE A 135 11.88 4.31 -2.47
C PHE A 135 11.81 4.89 -3.89
N ASP A 136 12.74 4.52 -4.76
CA ASP A 136 12.83 5.08 -6.10
C ASP A 136 11.66 4.67 -7.01
N SER A 137 11.17 3.43 -6.86
CA SER A 137 9.98 2.97 -7.58
C SER A 137 8.71 3.63 -7.07
N TYR A 138 8.61 3.90 -5.76
CA TYR A 138 7.51 4.62 -5.16
C TYR A 138 7.44 6.07 -5.66
N ILE A 139 8.58 6.76 -5.76
CA ILE A 139 8.63 8.12 -6.31
C ILE A 139 8.13 8.15 -7.76
N ARG A 140 8.56 7.22 -8.61
CA ARG A 140 8.04 7.11 -9.98
C ARG A 140 6.53 6.85 -10.03
N ALA A 141 6.03 6.00 -9.15
CA ALA A 141 4.60 5.74 -9.06
C ALA A 141 3.81 6.99 -8.62
N GLN A 142 4.34 7.78 -7.68
CA GLN A 142 3.77 9.07 -7.31
C GLN A 142 3.81 10.09 -8.47
N GLU A 143 4.83 10.06 -9.32
CA GLU A 143 4.87 10.89 -10.54
C GLU A 143 3.74 10.50 -11.52
N ILE A 144 3.51 9.20 -11.73
CA ILE A 144 2.39 8.69 -12.53
C ILE A 144 1.05 9.16 -11.95
N VAL A 145 0.87 9.06 -10.62
CA VAL A 145 -0.34 9.54 -9.94
C VAL A 145 -0.56 11.04 -10.20
N ASN A 146 0.50 11.85 -10.11
CA ASN A 146 0.41 13.29 -10.38
C ASN A 146 -0.04 13.58 -11.82
N GLU A 147 0.48 12.84 -12.80
CA GLU A 147 0.07 12.97 -14.21
C GLU A 147 -1.41 12.57 -14.41
N LEU A 148 -1.84 11.46 -13.81
CA LEU A 148 -3.22 11.00 -13.86
C LEU A 148 -4.17 12.00 -13.23
N TYR A 149 -3.82 12.55 -12.06
CA TYR A 149 -4.62 13.54 -11.34
C TYR A 149 -4.74 14.87 -12.13
N GLY A 150 -3.71 15.23 -12.89
CA GLY A 150 -3.74 16.38 -13.81
C GLY A 150 -4.82 16.26 -14.89
N ASN A 151 -5.17 15.06 -15.32
CA ASN A 151 -6.26 14.79 -16.26
C ASN A 151 -7.55 14.39 -15.53
N LYS A 152 -8.32 15.39 -15.11
CA LYS A 152 -9.57 15.21 -14.32
C LYS A 152 -10.55 14.21 -14.92
N LEU A 153 -10.73 14.21 -16.25
CA LEU A 153 -11.69 13.30 -16.89
C LEU A 153 -11.21 11.85 -16.79
N ASN A 154 -9.93 11.60 -17.04
CA ASN A 154 -9.36 10.26 -16.90
C ASN A 154 -9.34 9.82 -15.43
N TRP A 155 -9.00 10.71 -14.50
CA TRP A 155 -9.06 10.44 -13.07
C TRP A 155 -10.45 9.98 -12.62
N GLN A 156 -11.49 10.74 -12.97
CA GLN A 156 -12.87 10.40 -12.65
C GLN A 156 -13.31 9.06 -13.28
N ARG A 157 -12.85 8.76 -14.49
CA ARG A 157 -13.08 7.45 -15.13
C ARG A 157 -12.47 6.32 -14.29
N ILE A 158 -11.22 6.48 -13.85
CA ILE A 158 -10.52 5.50 -13.01
C ILE A 158 -11.27 5.31 -11.67
N CYS A 159 -11.66 6.39 -11.00
CA CYS A 159 -12.48 6.33 -9.78
C CYS A 159 -13.79 5.57 -10.02
N GLY A 160 -14.48 5.86 -11.12
CA GLY A 160 -15.73 5.20 -11.49
C GLY A 160 -15.57 3.69 -11.73
N VAL A 161 -14.48 3.26 -12.37
CA VAL A 161 -14.16 1.83 -12.55
C VAL A 161 -13.92 1.16 -11.20
N ASN A 162 -13.13 1.79 -10.31
CA ASN A 162 -12.89 1.25 -8.96
C ASN A 162 -14.19 1.04 -8.19
N ILE A 163 -15.09 2.02 -8.19
CA ILE A 163 -16.41 1.90 -7.53
C ILE A 163 -17.25 0.79 -8.18
N ALA A 164 -17.31 0.76 -9.52
CA ALA A 164 -18.15 -0.21 -10.23
C ALA A 164 -17.72 -1.67 -10.01
N HIS A 165 -16.42 -1.90 -9.81
CA HIS A 165 -15.86 -3.24 -9.62
C HIS A 165 -15.66 -3.63 -8.14
N SER A 166 -15.96 -2.75 -7.18
CA SER A 166 -15.71 -3.06 -5.75
C SER A 166 -16.70 -4.05 -5.13
N GLY A 167 -17.77 -4.42 -5.85
CA GLY A 167 -18.84 -5.28 -5.33
C GLY A 167 -18.36 -6.67 -4.91
N ILE A 168 -17.27 -7.16 -5.50
CA ILE A 168 -16.66 -8.43 -5.13
C ILE A 168 -16.17 -8.42 -3.68
N PHE A 169 -15.80 -7.26 -3.13
CA PHE A 169 -15.28 -7.13 -1.77
C PHE A 169 -16.37 -6.94 -0.70
N SER A 170 -17.64 -7.15 -1.04
CA SER A 170 -18.73 -7.15 -0.06
C SER A 170 -18.56 -8.28 0.96
N SER A 171 -18.69 -7.95 2.25
CA SER A 171 -18.67 -8.95 3.33
C SER A 171 -19.80 -9.98 3.19
N ASP A 172 -20.92 -9.62 2.54
CA ASP A 172 -22.02 -10.55 2.29
C ASP A 172 -21.57 -11.72 1.40
N ARG A 173 -20.67 -11.46 0.44
CA ARG A 173 -20.06 -12.50 -0.40
C ARG A 173 -19.22 -13.43 0.47
N THR A 174 -18.36 -12.88 1.32
CA THR A 174 -17.50 -13.66 2.23
C THR A 174 -18.34 -14.53 3.16
N ILE A 175 -19.41 -13.99 3.77
CA ILE A 175 -20.30 -14.75 4.64
C ILE A 175 -20.99 -15.88 3.86
N LYS A 176 -21.41 -15.63 2.62
CA LYS A 176 -22.00 -16.66 1.75
C LYS A 176 -21.01 -17.81 1.48
N GLU A 177 -19.76 -17.49 1.13
CA GLU A 177 -18.70 -18.47 0.87
C GLU A 177 -18.37 -19.32 2.09
N TYR A 178 -18.27 -18.71 3.28
CA TYR A 178 -18.06 -19.45 4.53
C TYR A 178 -19.24 -20.36 4.86
N ALA A 179 -20.47 -19.86 4.69
CA ALA A 179 -21.67 -20.60 5.02
C ALA A 179 -21.87 -21.84 4.14
N THR A 180 -21.61 -21.74 2.84
CA THR A 180 -21.75 -22.87 1.90
C THR A 180 -20.52 -23.77 1.85
N GLY A 181 -19.32 -23.22 2.02
CA GLY A 181 -18.06 -23.95 1.86
C GLY A 181 -17.51 -24.60 3.13
N ILE A 182 -17.78 -24.03 4.31
CA ILE A 182 -17.17 -24.46 5.57
C ILE A 182 -18.21 -24.80 6.63
N TRP A 183 -19.16 -23.90 6.89
CA TRP A 183 -20.12 -24.08 7.99
C TRP A 183 -21.21 -25.11 7.69
N GLY A 184 -21.41 -25.48 6.41
CA GLY A 184 -22.42 -26.45 6.01
C GLY A 184 -23.85 -25.96 6.26
N SER A 185 -24.10 -24.65 6.10
CA SER A 185 -25.41 -24.07 6.34
C SER A 185 -26.35 -24.27 5.15
N ASP A 186 -27.42 -25.02 5.34
CA ASP A 186 -28.49 -25.23 4.34
C ASP A 186 -29.39 -24.00 4.14
N VAL A 187 -29.21 -22.94 4.95
CA VAL A 187 -30.09 -21.77 4.99
C VAL A 187 -30.00 -20.94 3.70
N LEU A 188 -28.87 -20.99 2.99
CA LEU A 188 -28.67 -20.25 1.74
C LEU A 188 -29.25 -20.95 0.50
N TYR A 189 -29.67 -22.22 0.60
CA TYR A 189 -30.26 -22.95 -0.52
C TYR A 189 -31.73 -22.61 -0.78
N LYS A 190 -32.44 -21.96 0.17
CA LYS A 190 -33.89 -21.71 0.02
C LYS A 190 -34.26 -20.44 -0.75
N ASN A 191 -33.31 -19.57 -1.07
CA ASN A 191 -33.56 -18.27 -1.73
C ASN A 191 -32.71 -18.01 -2.98
N LEU A 192 -32.14 -19.06 -3.60
CA LEU A 192 -31.55 -19.06 -4.95
C LEU A 192 -32.44 -19.90 -5.87
#